data_AF-A0A4S8J943-F1
#
_entry.id   AF-A0A4S8J943-F1
#
_cell.length_a   1.000
_cell.length_b   1.000
_cell.length_c   1.000
_cell.angle_alpha   90.00
_cell.angle_beta   90.00
_cell.angle_gamma   90.00
#
_symmetry.space_group_name_H-M   'P 1'
#
loop_
_entity.id
_entity.type
_entity.pdbx_description
1 polymer ?
#
loop_
_entity_poly.entity_id
_entity_poly.type
_entity_poly.pdbx_seq_one_letter_code
_entity_poly.pdbx_strand_id
1 'polypeptide(L)'
;MDSNTHRPSLATSPCSPLLLSANTQASGRSRRKVTRSKRCLHLSKCVASDVGVANLEEQAEVEVAEGYTMTQFCDKMIEFFMHEKPQTKDWRKFLVFRDDWKKYKENFFDRCQVRADTEDDPVMKQKLVGLARKMKKIDDEIEKHMELLMEIQENPLDIDAVVARRRKEFTSDFSTLDVAQSKFDDILNSPSLDEACEKIKRLAKSKELDSSLILLIYRSWAAAKESTSMRSEVKDIMYHIYMTTKRSLKSIAPPEIKLLKYLLNITDPEERFSALATAFSPGDNHDNNDSNALYTTPKELHKWIKTMLDAYHLNKEETDLMEARRMGDPVVIQRLFILKETIEEEYMRQLSEKEDQEGKE
;
A
#
# COMPACT_ATOMS: atom_id res chain seq x y z
N MET A 1 32.60 40.51 64.53
CA MET A 1 32.39 39.17 63.92
C MET A 1 32.37 39.38 62.42
N ASP A 2 33.07 38.49 61.74
CA ASP A 2 33.71 38.71 60.45
C ASP A 2 32.72 38.50 59.29
N SER A 3 32.83 39.22 58.16
CA SER A 3 33.82 39.06 57.07
C SER A 3 33.83 37.63 56.50
N ASN A 4 33.87 37.39 55.19
CA ASN A 4 34.38 38.24 54.12
C ASN A 4 33.69 38.01 52.74
N THR A 5 33.93 38.94 51.81
CA THR A 5 33.47 39.00 50.40
C THR A 5 34.34 38.11 49.48
N HIS A 6 33.81 37.59 48.35
CA HIS A 6 34.36 37.84 46.98
C HIS A 6 33.77 37.03 45.79
N ARG A 7 33.67 37.74 44.65
CA ARG A 7 33.81 37.29 43.24
C ARG A 7 35.05 38.04 42.67
N PRO A 8 35.71 37.65 41.54
CA PRO A 8 35.16 37.57 40.16
C PRO A 8 35.38 36.14 39.56
N SER A 9 35.81 35.80 38.33
CA SER A 9 36.28 36.49 37.10
C SER A 9 36.14 35.58 35.85
N LEU A 10 36.79 35.91 34.72
CA LEU A 10 36.86 35.10 33.48
C LEU A 10 38.31 34.89 32.97
N ALA A 11 38.54 33.77 32.27
CA ALA A 11 39.57 33.52 31.25
C ALA A 11 39.10 32.29 30.42
N THR A 12 38.78 32.33 29.12
CA THR A 12 39.61 32.45 27.89
C THR A 12 40.48 31.22 27.54
N SER A 13 40.14 30.62 26.39
CA SER A 13 40.75 29.62 25.47
C SER A 13 42.30 29.46 25.42
N PRO A 14 42.91 28.40 24.78
CA PRO A 14 42.39 27.58 23.66
C PRO A 14 42.77 26.07 23.62
N CYS A 15 42.54 25.44 22.45
CA CYS A 15 43.22 24.29 21.77
C CYS A 15 44.25 23.41 22.54
N SER A 16 44.43 22.10 22.28
CA SER A 16 44.21 21.32 21.03
C SER A 16 44.18 19.78 21.31
N PRO A 17 44.04 18.88 20.31
CA PRO A 17 43.79 17.44 20.55
C PRO A 17 45.07 16.59 20.76
N LEU A 18 44.91 15.40 21.34
CA LEU A 18 45.95 14.37 21.42
C LEU A 18 45.77 13.29 20.33
N LEU A 19 46.79 13.16 19.48
CA LEU A 19 47.01 12.04 18.58
C LEU A 19 48.11 11.12 19.13
N LEU A 20 47.82 9.83 19.27
CA LEU A 20 48.78 8.75 19.06
C LEU A 20 48.16 7.82 17.99
N SER A 21 48.78 7.46 16.86
CA SER A 21 50.17 7.07 16.58
C SER A 21 50.58 5.74 17.22
N ALA A 22 51.15 4.75 16.54
CA ALA A 22 51.16 4.35 15.12
C ALA A 22 51.87 2.98 15.04
N ASN A 23 51.45 2.08 14.14
CA ASN A 23 52.26 1.03 13.52
C ASN A 23 51.36 0.34 12.45
N THR A 24 51.63 0.33 11.14
CA THR A 24 52.89 0.23 10.36
C THR A 24 53.47 -1.18 10.29
N GLN A 25 53.02 -1.95 9.29
CA GLN A 25 53.92 -2.50 8.28
C GLN A 25 53.15 -2.81 6.98
N ALA A 26 53.85 -2.91 5.85
CA ALA A 26 53.23 -2.92 4.52
C ALA A 26 53.93 -3.88 3.54
N SER A 27 53.13 -4.54 2.69
CA SER A 27 53.57 -5.22 1.48
C SER A 27 52.35 -5.47 0.56
N GLY A 28 52.43 -5.37 -0.77
CA GLY A 28 53.59 -4.95 -1.55
C GLY A 28 53.65 -5.37 -3.03
N ARG A 29 52.53 -5.45 -3.78
CA ARG A 29 52.50 -5.65 -5.26
C ARG A 29 51.05 -5.55 -5.79
N SER A 30 50.77 -5.41 -7.10
CA SER A 30 51.39 -4.58 -8.16
C SER A 30 50.52 -4.62 -9.43
N ARG A 31 49.77 -3.53 -9.66
CA ARG A 31 49.28 -3.00 -10.95
C ARG A 31 49.62 -3.81 -12.23
N ARG A 32 48.59 -4.25 -12.97
CA ARG A 32 48.62 -4.33 -14.44
C ARG A 32 47.34 -3.76 -15.05
N LYS A 33 47.49 -2.72 -15.89
CA LYS A 33 46.53 -2.37 -16.95
C LYS A 33 46.98 -3.09 -18.23
N VAL A 34 46.04 -3.55 -19.05
CA VAL A 34 46.30 -3.91 -20.45
C VAL A 34 45.25 -3.22 -21.31
N THR A 35 45.67 -2.66 -22.44
CA THR A 35 44.81 -1.92 -23.37
C THR A 35 44.96 -2.47 -24.79
N ARG A 36 43.85 -2.43 -25.53
CA ARG A 36 43.79 -2.28 -27.00
C ARG A 36 44.54 -3.31 -27.85
N SER A 37 43.77 -4.08 -28.62
CA SER A 37 44.13 -4.40 -30.01
C SER A 37 42.90 -4.27 -30.90
N LYS A 38 42.95 -3.37 -31.90
CA LYS A 38 42.02 -3.38 -33.03
C LYS A 38 42.63 -4.26 -34.11
N ARG A 39 41.84 -5.06 -34.81
CA ARG A 39 42.21 -5.55 -36.14
C ARG A 39 40.98 -5.59 -37.04
N CYS A 40 40.77 -4.51 -37.78
CA CYS A 40 39.92 -4.51 -38.97
C CYS A 40 40.71 -5.18 -40.10
N LEU A 41 40.05 -5.98 -40.94
CA LEU A 41 40.58 -6.44 -42.22
C LEU A 41 39.60 -6.06 -43.33
N HIS A 42 40.15 -5.83 -44.52
CA HIS A 42 39.49 -5.09 -45.57
C HIS A 42 38.64 -5.98 -46.47
N LEU A 43 37.37 -5.57 -46.65
CA LEU A 43 36.66 -5.45 -47.92
C LEU A 43 37.22 -6.25 -49.13
N SER A 44 36.36 -7.11 -49.70
CA SER A 44 36.41 -7.41 -51.13
C SER A 44 35.04 -7.22 -51.78
N LYS A 45 35.04 -6.91 -53.08
CA LYS A 45 33.91 -6.54 -53.95
C LYS A 45 33.72 -7.66 -55.00
N CYS A 46 32.60 -7.86 -55.71
CA CYS A 46 31.21 -7.35 -55.70
C CYS A 46 30.39 -8.26 -56.68
N VAL A 47 29.13 -7.86 -56.98
CA VAL A 47 28.39 -8.07 -58.25
C VAL A 47 27.30 -9.17 -58.30
N ALA A 48 26.10 -8.69 -58.65
CA ALA A 48 24.95 -9.34 -59.29
C ALA A 48 24.05 -10.32 -58.51
N SER A 49 22.76 -10.18 -58.85
CA SER A 49 21.57 -10.87 -58.38
C SER A 49 21.37 -12.27 -58.94
N ASP A 50 20.57 -13.06 -58.24
CA ASP A 50 19.42 -13.73 -58.88
C ASP A 50 18.18 -13.65 -57.95
N VAL A 51 16.98 -13.83 -58.49
CA VAL A 51 15.70 -13.71 -57.76
C VAL A 51 15.28 -15.06 -57.19
N GLY A 52 15.78 -15.36 -55.98
CA GLY A 52 15.37 -16.54 -55.22
C GLY A 52 14.21 -16.26 -54.26
N VAL A 53 12.98 -16.59 -54.65
CA VAL A 53 11.87 -16.73 -53.68
C VAL A 53 12.09 -18.04 -52.91
N ALA A 54 12.52 -17.94 -51.66
CA ALA A 54 12.74 -19.08 -50.78
C ALA A 54 12.21 -18.77 -49.38
N ASN A 55 11.24 -19.60 -48.97
CA ASN A 55 10.66 -19.80 -47.65
C ASN A 55 10.80 -18.71 -46.57
N LEU A 56 9.63 -18.32 -46.04
CA LEU A 56 9.46 -18.07 -44.61
C LEU A 56 10.20 -19.16 -43.80
N GLU A 57 11.11 -18.77 -42.91
CA GLU A 57 11.50 -19.65 -41.82
C GLU A 57 10.31 -19.77 -40.86
N GLU A 58 9.49 -20.80 -41.11
CA GLU A 58 8.48 -21.28 -40.18
C GLU A 58 9.19 -21.80 -38.92
N GLN A 59 9.49 -20.87 -38.00
CA GLN A 59 10.03 -21.19 -36.68
C GLN A 59 8.96 -22.00 -35.95
N ALA A 60 9.14 -23.31 -35.92
CA ALA A 60 8.15 -24.27 -35.46
C ALA A 60 7.57 -23.86 -34.10
N GLU A 61 6.27 -23.54 -34.05
CA GLU A 61 5.61 -23.15 -32.82
C GLU A 61 5.59 -24.35 -31.86
N VAL A 62 6.44 -24.30 -30.85
CA VAL A 62 6.49 -25.32 -29.79
C VAL A 62 5.19 -25.25 -28.97
N GLU A 63 4.47 -26.36 -28.86
CA GLU A 63 3.35 -26.50 -27.94
C GLU A 63 3.86 -26.43 -26.49
N VAL A 64 3.25 -25.56 -25.67
CA VAL A 64 3.68 -25.35 -24.27
C VAL A 64 2.59 -25.69 -23.24
N ALA A 65 1.31 -25.62 -23.59
CA ALA A 65 0.21 -26.14 -22.76
C ALA A 65 -1.06 -26.43 -23.57
N GLU A 66 -1.77 -27.51 -23.22
CA GLU A 66 -3.16 -27.83 -23.62
C GLU A 66 -3.49 -27.71 -25.13
N GLY A 67 -2.53 -27.98 -26.02
CA GLY A 67 -2.75 -27.92 -27.48
C GLY A 67 -2.88 -26.50 -28.05
N TYR A 68 -2.41 -25.48 -27.31
CA TYR A 68 -2.30 -24.11 -27.81
C TYR A 68 -0.86 -23.78 -28.21
N THR A 69 -0.71 -23.09 -29.33
CA THR A 69 0.58 -22.55 -29.74
C THR A 69 0.97 -21.36 -28.87
N MET A 70 2.27 -21.04 -28.78
CA MET A 70 2.75 -19.94 -27.93
C MET A 70 2.07 -18.60 -28.27
N THR A 71 1.81 -18.35 -29.55
CA THR A 71 1.07 -17.16 -30.02
C THR A 71 -0.35 -17.12 -29.45
N GLN A 72 -1.09 -18.23 -29.56
CA GLN A 72 -2.48 -18.35 -29.06
C GLN A 72 -2.57 -18.25 -27.53
N PHE A 73 -1.59 -18.79 -26.82
CA PHE A 73 -1.47 -18.65 -25.37
C PHE A 73 -1.25 -17.19 -24.97
N CYS A 74 -0.33 -16.50 -25.65
CA CYS A 74 -0.08 -15.08 -25.40
C CYS A 74 -1.31 -14.21 -25.72
N ASP A 75 -2.09 -14.54 -26.77
CA ASP A 75 -3.34 -13.86 -27.08
C ASP A 75 -4.38 -13.96 -25.95
N LYS A 76 -4.60 -15.17 -25.40
CA LYS A 76 -5.47 -15.35 -24.22
C LYS A 76 -4.98 -14.60 -22.99
N MET A 77 -3.66 -14.58 -22.76
CA MET A 77 -3.07 -13.82 -21.65
C MET A 77 -3.27 -12.30 -21.82
N ILE A 78 -3.17 -11.79 -23.05
CA ILE A 78 -3.45 -10.38 -23.38
C ILE A 78 -4.92 -10.06 -23.07
N GLU A 79 -5.85 -10.86 -23.59
CA GLU A 79 -7.30 -10.66 -23.41
C GLU A 79 -7.70 -10.73 -21.92
N PHE A 80 -7.17 -11.69 -21.17
CA PHE A 80 -7.35 -11.78 -19.71
C PHE A 80 -6.93 -10.49 -18.98
N PHE A 81 -5.72 -9.98 -19.25
CA PHE A 81 -5.23 -8.75 -18.61
C PHE A 81 -5.89 -7.47 -19.15
N MET A 82 -6.51 -7.49 -20.34
CA MET A 82 -7.29 -6.37 -20.86
C MET A 82 -8.71 -6.30 -20.32
N HIS A 83 -9.34 -7.45 -20.01
CA HIS A 83 -10.78 -7.52 -19.73
C HIS A 83 -11.14 -7.91 -18.29
N GLU A 84 -10.46 -8.88 -17.66
CA GLU A 84 -10.93 -9.44 -16.37
C GLU A 84 -10.33 -8.75 -15.13
N LYS A 85 -9.16 -8.11 -15.25
CA LYS A 85 -8.43 -7.53 -14.11
C LYS A 85 -7.86 -6.14 -14.47
N PRO A 86 -8.57 -5.03 -14.20
CA PRO A 86 -8.06 -3.69 -14.53
C PRO A 86 -6.98 -3.15 -13.56
N GLN A 87 -6.80 -3.76 -12.38
CA GLN A 87 -5.85 -3.28 -11.36
C GLN A 87 -4.50 -4.00 -11.41
N THR A 88 -3.41 -3.21 -11.43
CA THR A 88 -2.03 -3.71 -11.47
C THR A 88 -1.58 -4.43 -10.18
N LYS A 89 -2.34 -4.35 -9.09
CA LYS A 89 -2.09 -5.14 -7.87
C LYS A 89 -2.35 -6.62 -8.09
N ASP A 90 -3.41 -6.96 -8.83
CA ASP A 90 -3.81 -8.34 -9.08
C ASP A 90 -2.82 -9.04 -10.01
N TRP A 91 -2.32 -8.32 -11.02
CA TRP A 91 -1.35 -8.84 -11.99
C TRP A 91 -0.05 -9.31 -11.30
N ARG A 92 0.38 -8.63 -10.24
CA ARG A 92 1.53 -9.06 -9.43
C ARG A 92 1.30 -10.44 -8.82
N LYS A 93 0.13 -10.69 -8.23
CA LYS A 93 -0.23 -12.00 -7.65
C LYS A 93 -0.19 -13.09 -8.74
N PHE A 94 -0.78 -12.85 -9.90
CA PHE A 94 -0.79 -13.81 -11.02
C PHE A 94 0.61 -14.12 -11.59
N LEU A 95 1.54 -13.16 -11.59
CA LEU A 95 2.91 -13.39 -12.07
C LEU A 95 3.84 -13.99 -11.01
N VAL A 96 3.73 -13.58 -9.74
CA VAL A 96 4.59 -14.11 -8.65
C VAL A 96 4.36 -15.61 -8.42
N PHE A 97 3.13 -16.10 -8.61
CA PHE A 97 2.81 -17.53 -8.49
C PHE A 97 2.92 -18.33 -9.81
N ARG A 98 3.53 -17.77 -10.86
CA ARG A 98 3.84 -18.48 -12.10
C ARG A 98 5.35 -18.57 -12.32
N ASP A 99 5.93 -19.68 -11.84
CA ASP A 99 7.32 -20.08 -12.14
C ASP A 99 7.62 -20.07 -13.65
N ASP A 100 6.59 -20.34 -14.46
CA ASP A 100 6.65 -20.36 -15.93
C ASP A 100 6.72 -18.97 -16.59
N TRP A 101 6.47 -17.85 -15.89
CA TRP A 101 6.46 -16.51 -16.51
C TRP A 101 7.77 -16.22 -17.28
N LYS A 102 8.92 -16.63 -16.72
CA LYS A 102 10.23 -16.51 -17.37
C LYS A 102 10.35 -17.26 -18.70
N LYS A 103 9.53 -18.29 -18.94
CA LYS A 103 9.56 -19.14 -20.15
C LYS A 103 8.83 -18.53 -21.35
N TYR A 104 7.93 -17.57 -21.13
CA TYR A 104 7.09 -16.98 -22.18
C TYR A 104 6.95 -15.45 -22.12
N LYS A 105 7.60 -14.76 -21.18
CA LYS A 105 7.47 -13.30 -21.05
C LYS A 105 7.89 -12.53 -22.29
N GLU A 106 8.92 -13.00 -23.00
CA GLU A 106 9.39 -12.39 -24.25
C GLU A 106 8.30 -12.49 -25.33
N ASN A 107 7.78 -13.71 -25.57
CA ASN A 107 6.68 -13.94 -26.51
C ASN A 107 5.42 -13.12 -26.17
N PHE A 108 5.12 -12.91 -24.88
CA PHE A 108 4.00 -12.05 -24.46
C PHE A 108 4.22 -10.58 -24.83
N PHE A 109 5.42 -10.04 -24.59
CA PHE A 109 5.75 -8.65 -24.96
C PHE A 109 5.78 -8.47 -26.48
N ASP A 110 6.38 -9.41 -27.20
CA ASP A 110 6.40 -9.41 -28.67
C ASP A 110 4.98 -9.50 -29.24
N ARG A 111 4.11 -10.36 -28.68
CA ARG A 111 2.71 -10.46 -29.11
C ARG A 111 1.90 -9.20 -28.80
N CYS A 112 2.15 -8.53 -27.67
CA CYS A 112 1.58 -7.21 -27.39
C CYS A 112 2.00 -6.18 -28.45
N GLN A 113 3.28 -6.18 -28.84
CA GLN A 113 3.81 -5.26 -29.84
C GLN A 113 3.23 -5.56 -31.24
N VAL A 114 3.21 -6.83 -31.66
CA VAL A 114 2.62 -7.26 -32.94
C VAL A 114 1.14 -6.89 -33.03
N ARG A 115 0.31 -7.23 -32.01
CA ARG A 115 -1.11 -6.82 -32.00
C ARG A 115 -1.24 -5.30 -32.04
N ALA A 116 -0.42 -4.56 -31.29
CA ALA A 116 -0.46 -3.10 -31.31
C ALA A 116 -0.08 -2.54 -32.69
N ASP A 117 0.89 -3.10 -33.39
CA ASP A 117 1.32 -2.60 -34.70
C ASP A 117 0.30 -2.91 -35.82
N THR A 118 -0.36 -4.06 -35.77
CA THR A 118 -1.45 -4.44 -36.70
C THR A 118 -2.82 -3.87 -36.36
N GLU A 119 -2.98 -3.20 -35.22
CA GLU A 119 -4.25 -2.61 -34.78
C GLU A 119 -4.53 -1.26 -35.46
N ASP A 120 -5.72 -1.15 -36.06
CA ASP A 120 -6.23 0.04 -36.76
C ASP A 120 -6.91 1.02 -35.78
N ASP A 121 -7.57 0.54 -34.71
CA ASP A 121 -8.16 1.44 -33.70
C ASP A 121 -7.06 2.09 -32.85
N PRO A 122 -6.85 3.43 -32.92
CA PRO A 122 -5.85 4.10 -32.11
C PRO A 122 -6.10 3.95 -30.59
N VAL A 123 -7.36 3.75 -30.17
CA VAL A 123 -7.71 3.54 -28.76
C VAL A 123 -7.31 2.14 -28.29
N MET A 124 -7.60 1.10 -29.06
CA MET A 124 -7.16 -0.28 -28.79
C MET A 124 -5.63 -0.41 -28.86
N LYS A 125 -4.99 0.20 -29.86
CA LYS A 125 -3.53 0.32 -29.98
C LYS A 125 -2.91 0.97 -28.73
N GLN A 126 -3.49 2.06 -28.24
CA GLN A 126 -3.04 2.71 -26.99
C GLN A 126 -3.26 1.83 -25.75
N LYS A 127 -4.34 1.04 -25.68
CA LYS A 127 -4.57 0.07 -24.59
C LYS A 127 -3.51 -1.05 -24.59
N LEU A 128 -3.19 -1.62 -25.76
CA LEU A 128 -2.18 -2.69 -25.90
C LEU A 128 -0.78 -2.20 -25.50
N VAL A 129 -0.35 -1.03 -25.99
CA VAL A 129 0.91 -0.39 -25.56
C VAL A 129 0.87 -0.04 -24.06
N GLY A 130 -0.28 0.35 -23.53
CA GLY A 130 -0.48 0.59 -22.10
C GLY A 130 -0.36 -0.68 -21.24
N LEU A 131 -0.90 -1.80 -21.70
CA LEU A 131 -0.76 -3.14 -21.10
C LEU A 131 0.72 -3.53 -21.05
N ALA A 132 1.42 -3.51 -22.20
CA ALA A 132 2.83 -3.89 -22.28
C ALA A 132 3.70 -3.07 -21.30
N ARG A 133 3.52 -1.74 -21.25
CA ARG A 133 4.25 -0.86 -20.31
C ARG A 133 3.94 -1.15 -18.84
N LYS A 134 2.66 -1.37 -18.49
CA LYS A 134 2.25 -1.75 -17.13
C LYS A 134 2.85 -3.10 -16.73
N MET A 135 2.80 -4.08 -17.63
CA MET A 135 3.29 -5.43 -17.39
C MET A 135 4.82 -5.44 -17.25
N LYS A 136 5.55 -4.69 -18.09
CA LYS A 136 7.01 -4.59 -17.98
C LYS A 136 7.44 -3.92 -16.67
N LYS A 137 6.70 -2.91 -16.19
CA LYS A 137 6.95 -2.34 -14.85
C LYS A 137 6.80 -3.37 -13.72
N ILE A 138 5.87 -4.33 -13.85
CA ILE A 138 5.68 -5.40 -12.86
C ILE A 138 6.76 -6.47 -12.99
N ASP A 139 7.12 -6.88 -14.20
CA ASP A 139 8.25 -7.77 -14.47
C ASP A 139 9.55 -7.22 -13.86
N ASP A 140 9.85 -5.94 -14.11
CA ASP A 140 11.00 -5.22 -13.54
C ASP A 140 10.96 -5.09 -12.01
N GLU A 141 9.81 -5.27 -11.36
CA GLU A 141 9.62 -5.18 -9.92
C GLU A 141 9.76 -6.55 -9.26
N ILE A 142 9.17 -7.58 -9.87
CA ILE A 142 9.33 -8.99 -9.47
C ILE A 142 10.79 -9.44 -9.61
N GLU A 143 11.46 -9.06 -10.70
CA GLU A 143 12.88 -9.40 -10.93
C GLU A 143 13.77 -8.84 -9.80
N LYS A 144 13.56 -7.57 -9.39
CA LYS A 144 14.30 -6.94 -8.27
C LYS A 144 14.00 -7.56 -6.91
N HIS A 145 12.74 -7.92 -6.63
CA HIS A 145 12.38 -8.59 -5.39
C HIS A 145 12.99 -10.00 -5.30
N MET A 146 13.06 -10.71 -6.43
CA MET A 146 13.77 -11.99 -6.53
C MET A 146 15.28 -11.82 -6.35
N GLU A 147 15.92 -10.82 -6.96
CA GLU A 147 17.33 -10.48 -6.73
C GLU A 147 17.62 -10.15 -5.26
N LEU A 148 16.71 -9.45 -4.57
CA LEU A 148 16.83 -9.15 -3.14
C LEU A 148 16.72 -10.43 -2.29
N LEU A 149 15.78 -11.32 -2.61
CA LEU A 149 15.61 -12.60 -1.93
C LEU A 149 16.85 -13.49 -2.10
N MET A 150 17.45 -13.53 -3.29
CA MET A 150 18.73 -14.19 -3.54
C MET A 150 19.86 -13.60 -2.69
N GLU A 151 20.02 -12.28 -2.66
CA GLU A 151 21.09 -11.63 -1.87
C GLU A 151 20.97 -11.93 -0.36
N ILE A 152 19.74 -12.02 0.16
CA ILE A 152 19.45 -12.42 1.55
C ILE A 152 19.76 -13.90 1.79
N GLN A 153 19.42 -14.79 0.85
CA GLN A 153 19.74 -16.23 0.95
C GLN A 153 21.25 -16.52 0.87
N GLU A 154 22.00 -15.73 0.09
CA GLU A 154 23.46 -15.83 0.00
C GLU A 154 24.18 -15.23 1.22
N ASN A 155 23.60 -14.21 1.88
CA ASN A 155 24.24 -13.45 2.97
C ASN A 155 23.39 -13.41 4.26
N PRO A 156 22.88 -14.55 4.79
CA PRO A 156 21.89 -14.57 5.87
C PRO A 156 22.40 -14.07 7.24
N LEU A 157 23.71 -13.85 7.37
CA LEU A 157 24.36 -13.34 8.59
C LEU A 157 24.72 -11.85 8.51
N ASP A 158 24.54 -11.18 7.37
CA ASP A 158 24.92 -9.78 7.13
C ASP A 158 23.74 -8.96 6.56
N ILE A 159 22.56 -9.16 7.17
CA ILE A 159 21.30 -8.50 6.79
C ILE A 159 21.43 -6.98 6.86
N ASP A 160 22.15 -6.45 7.85
CA ASP A 160 22.37 -5.01 8.00
C ASP A 160 23.11 -4.39 6.80
N ALA A 161 24.10 -5.09 6.22
CA ALA A 161 24.77 -4.60 5.02
C ALA A 161 23.90 -4.78 3.76
N VAL A 162 23.06 -5.82 3.66
CA VAL A 162 22.06 -5.94 2.59
C VAL A 162 21.11 -4.73 2.64
N VAL A 163 20.54 -4.43 3.81
CA VAL A 163 19.65 -3.26 4.04
C VAL A 163 20.38 -1.94 3.79
N ALA A 164 21.67 -1.83 4.14
CA ALA A 164 22.47 -0.64 3.86
C ALA A 164 22.70 -0.42 2.35
N ARG A 165 22.99 -1.49 1.58
CA ARG A 165 23.15 -1.44 0.11
C ARG A 165 21.83 -1.15 -0.59
N ARG A 166 20.77 -1.87 -0.22
CA ARG A 166 19.43 -1.84 -0.83
C ARG A 166 18.53 -0.71 -0.34
N ARG A 167 19.01 0.16 0.57
CA ARG A 167 18.21 1.20 1.25
C ARG A 167 17.24 1.94 0.32
N LYS A 168 17.69 2.32 -0.88
CA LYS A 168 16.89 3.04 -1.87
C LYS A 168 15.64 2.27 -2.34
N GLU A 169 15.74 0.95 -2.49
CA GLU A 169 14.64 0.08 -2.92
C GLU A 169 13.59 -0.07 -1.82
N PHE A 170 14.02 -0.20 -0.56
CA PHE A 170 13.10 -0.18 0.58
C PHE A 170 12.41 1.18 0.76
N THR A 171 13.10 2.31 0.51
CA THR A 171 12.57 3.66 0.81
C THR A 171 11.45 4.19 -0.09
N SER A 172 10.95 3.43 -1.08
CA SER A 172 9.81 3.84 -1.93
C SER A 172 8.65 4.40 -1.10
N ASP A 173 8.24 3.62 -0.09
CA ASP A 173 6.98 3.86 0.63
C ASP A 173 7.20 4.64 1.94
N PHE A 174 8.47 4.80 2.34
CA PHE A 174 8.90 5.53 3.55
C PHE A 174 8.58 7.02 3.49
N SER A 175 8.40 7.59 2.29
CA SER A 175 7.95 8.99 2.12
C SER A 175 6.67 9.32 2.90
N THR A 176 5.78 8.35 3.10
CA THR A 176 4.57 8.50 3.93
C THR A 176 4.86 8.43 5.43
N LEU A 177 5.89 7.67 5.83
CA LEU A 177 6.31 7.49 7.21
C LEU A 177 7.15 8.68 7.70
N ASP A 178 8.02 9.24 6.87
CA ASP A 178 8.80 10.45 7.18
C ASP A 178 7.90 11.67 7.43
N VAL A 179 6.84 11.82 6.62
CA VAL A 179 5.81 12.86 6.81
C VAL A 179 5.01 12.62 8.09
N ALA A 180 4.61 11.37 8.38
CA ALA A 180 3.89 11.03 9.60
C ALA A 180 4.77 11.23 10.87
N GLN A 181 6.06 10.91 10.78
CA GLN A 181 7.03 11.14 11.85
C GLN A 181 7.22 12.64 12.11
N SER A 182 7.41 13.44 11.06
CA SER A 182 7.51 14.91 11.17
C SER A 182 6.27 15.55 11.80
N LYS A 183 5.06 15.10 11.43
CA LYS A 183 3.80 15.51 12.09
C LYS A 183 3.76 15.10 13.57
N PHE A 184 4.24 13.92 13.91
CA PHE A 184 4.26 13.43 15.29
C PHE A 184 5.26 14.20 16.15
N ASP A 185 6.44 14.50 15.61
CA ASP A 185 7.45 15.32 16.28
C ASP A 185 6.95 16.77 16.48
N ASP A 186 6.20 17.35 15.53
CA ASP A 186 5.56 18.66 15.74
C ASP A 186 4.49 18.63 16.85
N ILE A 187 3.74 17.53 17.01
CA ILE A 187 2.82 17.35 18.14
C ILE A 187 3.60 17.29 19.46
N LEU A 188 4.67 16.49 19.53
CA LEU A 188 5.49 16.31 20.74
C LEU A 188 6.27 17.56 21.15
N ASN A 189 6.71 18.38 20.18
CA ASN A 189 7.40 19.66 20.43
C ASN A 189 6.45 20.84 20.72
N SER A 190 5.15 20.61 20.92
CA SER A 190 4.21 21.65 21.33
C SER A 190 4.56 22.18 22.74
N PRO A 191 4.47 23.50 23.00
CA PRO A 191 4.87 24.09 24.29
C PRO A 191 3.91 23.76 25.44
N SER A 192 2.75 23.16 25.16
CA SER A 192 1.80 22.68 26.17
C SER A 192 1.04 21.44 25.69
N LEU A 193 0.51 20.65 26.64
CA LEU A 193 -0.32 19.49 26.36
C LEU A 193 -1.65 19.88 25.67
N ASP A 194 -2.23 21.02 26.03
CA ASP A 194 -3.44 21.54 25.41
C ASP A 194 -3.21 21.94 23.94
N GLU A 195 -2.06 22.55 23.64
CA GLU A 195 -1.71 22.87 22.24
C GLU A 195 -1.44 21.60 21.42
N ALA A 196 -0.75 20.60 21.98
CA ALA A 196 -0.60 19.28 21.34
C ALA A 196 -1.98 18.65 21.05
N CYS A 197 -2.92 18.75 22.00
CA CYS A 197 -4.29 18.28 21.82
C CYS A 197 -5.07 19.08 20.76
N GLU A 198 -4.87 20.39 20.64
CA GLU A 198 -5.46 21.20 19.56
C GLU A 198 -4.85 20.90 18.19
N LYS A 199 -3.52 20.66 18.08
CA LYS A 199 -2.90 20.20 16.83
C LYS A 199 -3.53 18.90 16.33
N ILE A 200 -3.72 17.91 17.21
CA ILE A 200 -4.41 16.64 16.88
C ILE A 200 -5.85 16.89 16.38
N LYS A 201 -6.60 17.79 17.02
CA LYS A 201 -7.96 18.16 16.58
C LYS A 201 -7.97 18.88 15.22
N ARG A 202 -6.96 19.70 14.92
CA ARG A 202 -6.79 20.37 13.61
C ARG A 202 -6.49 19.35 12.51
N LEU A 203 -5.51 18.47 12.71
CA LEU A 203 -5.14 17.40 11.78
C LEU A 203 -6.33 16.45 11.50
N ALA A 204 -7.15 16.16 12.51
CA ALA A 204 -8.38 15.37 12.31
C ALA A 204 -9.39 16.11 11.42
N LYS A 205 -9.58 17.42 11.61
CA LYS A 205 -10.50 18.25 10.80
C LYS A 205 -10.03 18.44 9.36
N SER A 206 -8.72 18.57 9.12
CA SER A 206 -8.16 18.68 7.76
C SER A 206 -7.98 17.34 7.03
N LYS A 207 -8.30 16.21 7.69
CA LYS A 207 -8.08 14.83 7.21
C LYS A 207 -6.59 14.46 7.06
N GLU A 208 -5.70 15.21 7.70
CA GLU A 208 -4.26 14.96 7.75
C GLU A 208 -3.83 14.05 8.92
N LEU A 209 -4.75 13.68 9.82
CA LEU A 209 -4.58 12.62 10.79
C LEU A 209 -4.67 11.25 10.09
N ASP A 210 -3.66 10.95 9.27
CA ASP A 210 -3.57 9.77 8.42
C ASP A 210 -3.24 8.47 9.19
N SER A 211 -3.43 7.32 8.53
CA SER A 211 -3.20 6.00 9.11
C SER A 211 -1.79 5.81 9.65
N SER A 212 -0.76 6.37 9.00
CA SER A 212 0.63 6.26 9.44
C SER A 212 0.86 7.05 10.73
N LEU A 213 0.34 8.27 10.82
CA LEU A 213 0.40 9.08 12.04
C LEU A 213 -0.40 8.46 13.20
N ILE A 214 -1.59 7.91 12.93
CA ILE A 214 -2.39 7.20 13.94
C ILE A 214 -1.60 5.99 14.48
N LEU A 215 -0.98 5.20 13.61
CA LEU A 215 -0.17 4.04 13.99
C LEU A 215 1.07 4.44 14.79
N LEU A 216 1.76 5.54 14.44
CA LEU A 216 2.89 6.06 15.22
C LEU A 216 2.44 6.46 16.63
N ILE A 217 1.38 7.28 16.75
CA ILE A 217 0.82 7.69 18.06
C ILE A 217 0.42 6.47 18.90
N TYR A 218 -0.24 5.47 18.30
CA TYR A 218 -0.69 4.28 19.03
C TYR A 218 0.47 3.38 19.46
N ARG A 219 1.51 3.23 18.63
CA ARG A 219 2.75 2.50 18.98
C ARG A 219 3.53 3.21 20.08
N SER A 220 3.67 4.52 19.99
CA SER A 220 4.33 5.34 21.02
C SER A 220 3.61 5.27 22.36
N TRP A 221 2.27 5.25 22.37
CA TRP A 221 1.50 4.99 23.61
C TRP A 221 1.68 3.57 24.15
N ALA A 222 1.69 2.53 23.31
CA ALA A 222 1.94 1.17 23.76
C ALA A 222 3.32 1.03 24.44
N ALA A 223 4.37 1.51 23.76
CA ALA A 223 5.74 1.52 24.31
C ALA A 223 5.86 2.39 25.57
N ALA A 224 5.19 3.55 25.62
CA ALA A 224 5.15 4.42 26.79
C ALA A 224 4.51 3.73 28.01
N LYS A 225 3.38 3.05 27.80
CA LYS A 225 2.66 2.30 28.83
C LYS A 225 3.54 1.18 29.39
N GLU A 226 4.14 0.38 28.52
CA GLU A 226 4.90 -0.83 28.84
C GLU A 226 6.31 -0.55 29.41
N SER A 227 6.93 0.58 29.05
CA SER A 227 8.27 0.96 29.54
C SER A 227 8.31 1.08 31.06
N THR A 228 9.18 0.31 31.72
CA THR A 228 9.43 0.38 33.17
C THR A 228 10.33 1.55 33.58
N SER A 229 11.09 2.12 32.64
CA SER A 229 12.06 3.20 32.90
C SER A 229 11.51 4.60 32.65
N MET A 230 10.37 4.74 31.96
CA MET A 230 9.84 6.05 31.60
C MET A 230 9.00 6.69 32.70
N ARG A 231 9.28 7.97 32.98
CA ARG A 231 8.62 8.80 33.99
C ARG A 231 7.10 8.90 33.79
N SER A 232 6.35 8.95 34.87
CA SER A 232 4.87 9.03 34.89
C SER A 232 4.33 10.20 34.08
N GLU A 233 4.90 11.39 34.19
CA GLU A 233 4.40 12.58 33.51
C GLU A 233 4.48 12.44 31.98
N VAL A 234 5.48 11.71 31.48
CA VAL A 234 5.64 11.42 30.05
C VAL A 234 4.64 10.35 29.60
N LYS A 235 4.31 9.38 30.46
CA LYS A 235 3.22 8.42 30.19
C LYS A 235 1.87 9.12 30.15
N ASP A 236 1.61 10.06 31.06
CA ASP A 236 0.35 10.81 31.12
C ASP A 236 0.19 11.72 29.90
N ILE A 237 1.24 12.45 29.50
CA ILE A 237 1.26 13.23 28.25
C ILE A 237 0.95 12.32 27.04
N MET A 238 1.61 11.17 26.92
CA MET A 238 1.38 10.23 25.81
C MET A 238 -0.03 9.61 25.85
N TYR A 239 -0.56 9.33 27.04
CA TYR A 239 -1.94 8.87 27.22
C TYR A 239 -2.96 9.93 26.78
N HIS A 240 -2.74 11.20 27.13
CA HIS A 240 -3.58 12.31 26.71
C HIS A 240 -3.53 12.51 25.19
N ILE A 241 -2.36 12.43 24.57
CA ILE A 241 -2.19 12.45 23.10
C ILE A 241 -2.99 11.31 22.46
N TYR A 242 -2.78 10.06 22.88
CA TYR A 242 -3.53 8.88 22.41
C TYR A 242 -5.05 9.03 22.59
N MET A 243 -5.50 9.49 23.75
CA MET A 243 -6.93 9.64 24.04
C MET A 243 -7.56 10.80 23.26
N THR A 244 -6.83 11.89 23.01
CA THR A 244 -7.31 12.97 22.14
C THR A 244 -7.39 12.50 20.69
N THR A 245 -6.38 11.79 20.16
CA THR A 245 -6.44 11.14 18.84
C THR A 245 -7.68 10.23 18.74
N LYS A 246 -7.89 9.35 19.72
CA LYS A 246 -9.03 8.43 19.77
C LYS A 246 -10.39 9.12 19.90
N ARG A 247 -10.47 10.30 20.54
CA ARG A 247 -11.68 11.14 20.58
C ARG A 247 -11.90 11.86 19.25
N SER A 248 -10.87 12.44 18.67
CA SER A 248 -10.93 13.16 17.39
C SER A 248 -11.39 12.24 16.25
N LEU A 249 -10.84 11.02 16.15
CA LEU A 249 -11.27 10.00 15.19
C LEU A 249 -12.75 9.63 15.33
N LYS A 250 -13.27 9.52 16.57
CA LYS A 250 -14.71 9.32 16.82
C LYS A 250 -15.57 10.53 16.41
N SER A 251 -15.06 11.75 16.56
CA SER A 251 -15.82 12.96 16.21
C SER A 251 -15.97 13.15 14.70
N ILE A 252 -14.94 12.80 13.91
CA ILE A 252 -14.97 12.87 12.44
C ILE A 252 -15.60 11.62 11.79
N ALA A 253 -16.00 10.63 12.59
CA ALA A 253 -16.63 9.41 12.07
C ALA A 253 -18.00 9.73 11.44
N PRO A 254 -18.29 9.23 10.22
CA PRO A 254 -19.59 9.34 9.57
C PRO A 254 -20.74 8.81 10.47
N PRO A 255 -21.98 9.30 10.31
CA PRO A 255 -23.13 8.77 11.05
C PRO A 255 -23.34 7.28 10.78
N GLU A 256 -23.05 6.79 9.58
CA GLU A 256 -23.15 5.37 9.21
C GLU A 256 -22.21 4.49 10.02
N ILE A 257 -20.98 4.96 10.29
CA ILE A 257 -20.02 4.21 11.15
C ILE A 257 -20.50 4.14 12.60
N LYS A 258 -21.25 5.15 13.07
CA LYS A 258 -21.87 5.16 14.41
C LYS A 258 -23.07 4.21 14.45
N LEU A 259 -23.91 4.23 13.41
CA LEU A 259 -25.03 3.31 13.22
C LEU A 259 -24.59 1.85 13.10
N LEU A 260 -23.59 1.53 12.26
CA LEU A 260 -23.06 0.18 12.14
C LEU A 260 -22.51 -0.33 13.47
N LYS A 261 -21.79 0.51 14.24
CA LYS A 261 -21.35 0.12 15.57
C LYS A 261 -22.52 -0.18 16.52
N TYR A 262 -23.64 0.53 16.40
CA TYR A 262 -24.85 0.25 17.18
C TYR A 262 -25.50 -1.07 16.73
N LEU A 263 -25.85 -1.21 15.45
CA LEU A 263 -26.50 -2.39 14.88
C LEU A 263 -25.71 -3.69 15.12
N LEU A 264 -24.38 -3.66 14.93
CA LEU A 264 -23.52 -4.83 15.13
C LEU A 264 -23.41 -5.26 16.60
N ASN A 265 -23.66 -4.34 17.54
CA ASN A 265 -23.70 -4.60 18.98
C ASN A 265 -25.06 -5.17 19.44
N ILE A 266 -26.12 -5.05 18.64
CA ILE A 266 -27.42 -5.69 18.93
C ILE A 266 -27.26 -7.19 18.68
N THR A 267 -27.43 -8.00 19.73
CA THR A 267 -27.24 -9.45 19.66
C THR A 267 -28.42 -10.14 18.99
N ASP A 268 -29.63 -9.74 19.33
CA ASP A 268 -30.85 -10.28 18.73
C ASP A 268 -31.00 -9.85 17.25
N PRO A 269 -31.52 -10.72 16.35
CA PRO A 269 -31.77 -10.34 14.96
C PRO A 269 -32.97 -9.40 14.77
N GLU A 270 -34.09 -9.63 15.46
CA GLU A 270 -35.34 -8.87 15.28
C GLU A 270 -35.18 -7.43 15.79
N GLU A 271 -34.57 -7.26 16.97
CA GLU A 271 -34.19 -5.93 17.48
C GLU A 271 -33.28 -5.19 16.48
N ARG A 272 -32.35 -5.91 15.81
CA ARG A 272 -31.39 -5.31 14.88
C ARG A 272 -32.05 -4.86 13.58
N PHE A 273 -32.96 -5.65 13.02
CA PHE A 273 -33.69 -5.28 11.81
C PHE A 273 -34.74 -4.19 12.10
N SER A 274 -35.38 -4.21 13.27
CA SER A 274 -36.25 -3.12 13.74
C SER A 274 -35.48 -1.79 13.87
N ALA A 275 -34.28 -1.82 14.48
CA ALA A 275 -33.38 -0.68 14.55
C ALA A 275 -32.89 -0.19 13.18
N LEU A 276 -32.64 -1.11 12.23
CA LEU A 276 -32.28 -0.79 10.84
C LEU A 276 -33.43 -0.07 10.10
N ALA A 277 -34.65 -0.62 10.17
CA ALA A 277 -35.83 -0.03 9.55
C ALA A 277 -36.14 1.37 10.12
N THR A 278 -35.94 1.56 11.44
CA THR A 278 -36.07 2.86 12.11
C THR A 278 -34.99 3.86 11.65
N ALA A 279 -33.74 3.40 11.44
CA ALA A 279 -32.66 4.25 10.93
C ALA A 279 -32.87 4.73 9.48
N PHE A 280 -33.64 3.98 8.68
CA PHE A 280 -34.06 4.38 7.33
C PHE A 280 -35.38 5.16 7.28
N SER A 281 -36.15 5.15 8.38
CA SER A 281 -37.48 5.75 8.47
C SER A 281 -37.51 6.85 9.54
N PRO A 282 -36.85 8.00 9.33
CA PRO A 282 -37.00 9.16 10.21
C PRO A 282 -38.47 9.59 10.20
N GLY A 283 -39.13 9.47 11.35
CA GLY A 283 -40.50 9.94 11.53
C GLY A 283 -40.60 11.46 11.46
N ASP A 284 -41.79 11.97 11.16
CA ASP A 284 -42.10 13.39 10.89
C ASP A 284 -41.88 14.34 12.10
N ASN A 285 -41.46 13.80 13.25
CA ASN A 285 -41.17 14.55 14.47
C ASN A 285 -39.78 15.19 14.39
N HIS A 286 -39.71 16.40 13.86
CA HIS A 286 -38.50 17.22 13.73
C HIS A 286 -37.97 17.82 15.06
N ASP A 287 -37.97 17.04 16.14
CA ASP A 287 -37.31 17.38 17.40
C ASP A 287 -35.79 17.29 17.25
N ASN A 288 -35.21 18.34 16.67
CA ASN A 288 -33.79 18.51 16.33
C ASN A 288 -32.85 18.66 17.55
N ASN A 289 -33.13 17.96 18.65
CA ASN A 289 -32.41 18.03 19.92
C ASN A 289 -31.86 16.66 20.37
N ASP A 290 -32.35 15.56 19.80
CA ASP A 290 -31.86 14.23 20.13
C ASP A 290 -30.54 13.92 19.41
N SER A 291 -29.44 14.45 19.96
CA SER A 291 -28.05 14.38 19.46
C SER A 291 -27.47 12.95 19.33
N ASN A 292 -28.31 11.92 19.44
CA ASN A 292 -27.97 10.50 19.34
C ASN A 292 -28.88 9.73 18.34
N ALA A 293 -29.77 10.41 17.60
CA ALA A 293 -30.55 9.78 16.54
C ALA A 293 -29.66 9.43 15.33
N LEU A 294 -29.67 8.16 14.91
CA LEU A 294 -28.72 7.60 13.92
C LEU A 294 -29.39 7.31 12.57
N TYR A 295 -30.03 8.32 11.98
CA TYR A 295 -30.65 8.20 10.66
C TYR A 295 -29.64 8.20 9.50
N THR A 296 -29.96 7.49 8.42
CA THR A 296 -29.18 7.45 7.18
C THR A 296 -30.05 7.00 5.99
N THR A 297 -29.51 7.05 4.77
CA THR A 297 -30.14 6.40 3.61
C THR A 297 -29.65 4.96 3.47
N PRO A 298 -30.45 4.04 2.89
CA PRO A 298 -29.99 2.72 2.48
C PRO A 298 -28.76 2.77 1.57
N LYS A 299 -28.74 3.72 0.62
CA LYS A 299 -27.68 3.90 -0.39
C LYS A 299 -26.32 4.23 0.26
N GLU A 300 -26.26 5.11 1.27
CA GLU A 300 -25.00 5.42 1.98
C GLU A 300 -24.60 4.33 3.00
N LEU A 301 -25.54 3.73 3.74
CA LEU A 301 -25.21 2.67 4.69
C LEU A 301 -24.62 1.43 4.00
N HIS A 302 -25.23 1.02 2.88
CA HIS A 302 -24.75 -0.05 2.00
C HIS A 302 -23.31 0.17 1.53
N LYS A 303 -23.02 1.38 1.03
CA LYS A 303 -21.69 1.81 0.57
C LYS A 303 -20.63 1.71 1.66
N TRP A 304 -20.94 2.05 2.91
CA TRP A 304 -20.02 1.86 4.03
C TRP A 304 -19.83 0.38 4.41
N ILE A 305 -20.91 -0.41 4.47
CA ILE A 305 -20.84 -1.86 4.72
C ILE A 305 -19.97 -2.54 3.66
N LYS A 306 -20.24 -2.26 2.38
CA LYS A 306 -19.47 -2.79 1.25
C LYS A 306 -18.00 -2.39 1.37
N THR A 307 -17.69 -1.12 1.62
CA THR A 307 -16.30 -0.65 1.79
C THR A 307 -15.58 -1.40 2.93
N MET A 308 -16.27 -1.72 4.02
CA MET A 308 -15.71 -2.49 5.14
C MET A 308 -15.50 -3.97 4.80
N LEU A 309 -16.41 -4.60 4.05
CA LEU A 309 -16.27 -5.98 3.56
C LEU A 309 -15.16 -6.09 2.51
N ASP A 310 -15.15 -5.22 1.51
CA ASP A 310 -14.11 -5.17 0.46
C ASP A 310 -12.71 -5.02 1.09
N ALA A 311 -12.56 -4.15 2.10
CA ALA A 311 -11.32 -3.99 2.85
C ALA A 311 -10.95 -5.23 3.70
N TYR A 312 -11.93 -5.91 4.30
CA TYR A 312 -11.68 -7.16 5.04
C TYR A 312 -11.19 -8.28 4.11
N HIS A 313 -11.81 -8.45 2.94
CA HIS A 313 -11.38 -9.45 1.96
C HIS A 313 -10.00 -9.13 1.37
N LEU A 314 -9.74 -7.86 1.02
CA LEU A 314 -8.42 -7.43 0.55
C LEU A 314 -7.31 -7.69 1.57
N ASN A 315 -7.57 -7.40 2.85
CA ASN A 315 -6.62 -7.68 3.93
C ASN A 315 -6.45 -9.18 4.16
N LYS A 316 -7.49 -10.01 4.00
CA LYS A 316 -7.38 -11.46 4.19
C LYS A 316 -6.30 -12.06 3.29
N GLU A 317 -6.32 -11.69 2.00
CA GLU A 317 -5.35 -12.11 0.98
C GLU A 317 -3.90 -11.60 1.25
N GLU A 318 -3.71 -10.70 2.21
CA GLU A 318 -2.40 -10.22 2.68
C GLU A 318 -2.00 -10.90 4.02
N THR A 319 -2.98 -11.20 4.88
CA THR A 319 -2.76 -11.84 6.20
C THR A 319 -2.57 -13.36 6.17
N ASP A 320 -2.89 -14.05 5.08
CA ASP A 320 -2.64 -15.50 4.95
C ASP A 320 -1.12 -15.86 4.98
N LEU A 321 -0.23 -14.85 4.93
CA LEU A 321 1.22 -14.97 5.19
C LEU A 321 1.65 -14.75 6.66
N MET A 322 0.79 -14.26 7.55
CA MET A 322 1.21 -13.79 8.89
C MET A 322 0.16 -13.98 9.99
N GLU A 323 -0.27 -15.23 10.21
CA GLU A 323 -1.00 -15.74 11.39
C GLU A 323 -2.29 -14.99 11.81
N ALA A 324 -3.43 -15.69 11.69
CA ALA A 324 -4.47 -16.02 12.70
C ALA A 324 -4.66 -15.24 14.05
N ARG A 325 -4.03 -14.09 14.31
CA ARG A 325 -3.88 -13.47 15.64
C ARG A 325 -5.06 -12.60 16.09
N ARG A 326 -6.28 -13.00 15.77
CA ARG A 326 -7.49 -12.74 16.58
C ARG A 326 -8.69 -13.53 16.06
N MET A 327 -9.13 -14.53 16.84
CA MET A 327 -10.45 -15.14 16.66
C MET A 327 -11.52 -14.18 17.20
N GLY A 328 -11.82 -13.20 16.36
CA GLY A 328 -12.59 -11.99 16.63
C GLY A 328 -12.46 -11.10 15.40
N ASP A 329 -13.37 -11.16 14.41
CA ASP A 329 -14.77 -11.56 14.60
C ASP A 329 -15.47 -12.09 13.33
N PRO A 330 -15.52 -13.42 13.11
CA PRO A 330 -16.31 -14.02 12.04
C PRO A 330 -17.82 -13.71 12.13
N VAL A 331 -18.34 -13.47 13.33
CA VAL A 331 -19.76 -13.19 13.56
C VAL A 331 -20.10 -11.75 13.16
N VAL A 332 -19.24 -10.77 13.43
CA VAL A 332 -19.43 -9.39 12.94
C VAL A 332 -19.27 -9.29 11.43
N ILE A 333 -18.37 -10.05 10.81
CA ILE A 333 -18.30 -10.12 9.34
C ILE A 333 -19.58 -10.75 8.77
N GLN A 334 -20.09 -11.84 9.37
CA GLN A 334 -21.37 -12.42 8.97
C GLN A 334 -22.55 -11.45 9.19
N ARG A 335 -22.57 -10.69 10.30
CA ARG A 335 -23.59 -9.66 10.56
C ARG A 335 -23.51 -8.51 9.55
N LEU A 336 -22.31 -8.07 9.15
CA LEU A 336 -22.12 -7.08 8.07
C LEU A 336 -22.61 -7.62 6.73
N PHE A 337 -22.33 -8.89 6.41
CA PHE A 337 -22.77 -9.53 5.18
C PHE A 337 -24.31 -9.64 5.12
N ILE A 338 -24.95 -10.12 6.20
CA ILE A 338 -26.42 -10.17 6.31
C ILE A 338 -27.02 -8.77 6.18
N LEU A 339 -26.46 -7.75 6.86
CA LEU A 339 -26.93 -6.37 6.74
C LEU A 339 -26.78 -5.83 5.29
N LYS A 340 -25.73 -6.21 4.56
CA LYS A 340 -25.58 -5.87 3.13
C LYS A 340 -26.72 -6.47 2.30
N GLU A 341 -26.97 -7.77 2.44
CA GLU A 341 -27.98 -8.50 1.67
C GLU A 341 -29.38 -7.94 1.96
N THR A 342 -29.78 -7.79 3.22
CA THR A 342 -31.07 -7.18 3.59
C THR A 342 -31.26 -5.79 2.98
N ILE A 343 -30.21 -4.95 2.94
CA ILE A 343 -30.29 -3.63 2.33
C ILE A 343 -30.42 -3.71 0.80
N GLU A 344 -29.68 -4.62 0.14
CA GLU A 344 -29.78 -4.85 -1.30
C GLU A 344 -31.16 -5.39 -1.73
N GLU A 345 -31.73 -6.30 -0.96
CA GLU A 345 -33.00 -6.96 -1.29
C GLU A 345 -34.24 -6.15 -0.89
N GLU A 346 -34.31 -5.66 0.35
CA GLU A 346 -35.51 -4.98 0.86
C GLU A 346 -35.55 -3.49 0.49
N TYR A 347 -34.41 -2.79 0.53
CA TYR A 347 -34.40 -1.32 0.47
C TYR A 347 -33.85 -0.74 -0.84
N MET A 348 -33.03 -1.49 -1.58
CA MET A 348 -32.48 -1.03 -2.87
C MET A 348 -33.33 -1.51 -4.05
N ARG A 349 -33.75 -2.79 -4.07
CA ARG A 349 -34.61 -3.35 -5.14
C ARG A 349 -35.97 -2.64 -5.23
N GLN A 350 -36.59 -2.37 -4.08
CA GLN A 350 -37.86 -1.62 -4.00
C GLN A 350 -37.76 -0.16 -4.47
N LEU A 351 -36.57 0.44 -4.53
CA LEU A 351 -36.41 1.80 -5.09
C LEU A 351 -36.46 1.76 -6.62
N SER A 352 -35.70 0.85 -7.25
CA SER A 352 -35.78 0.64 -8.71
C SER A 352 -37.20 0.30 -9.16
N GLU A 353 -37.91 -0.58 -8.43
CA GLU A 353 -39.27 -0.99 -8.78
C GLU A 353 -40.32 0.13 -8.66
N LYS A 354 -40.06 1.16 -7.84
CA LYS A 354 -40.92 2.36 -7.71
C LYS A 354 -40.55 3.44 -8.73
N GLU A 355 -39.25 3.68 -8.92
CA GLU A 355 -38.73 4.60 -9.96
C GLU A 355 -39.23 4.15 -11.37
N ASP A 356 -39.34 2.83 -11.62
CA ASP A 356 -39.92 2.26 -12.84
C ASP A 356 -41.47 2.36 -12.93
N GLN A 357 -42.18 2.69 -11.86
CA GLN A 357 -43.65 2.80 -11.85
C GLN A 357 -44.10 4.26 -11.99
N GLU A 358 -43.48 5.18 -11.24
CA GLU A 358 -43.74 6.63 -11.38
C GLU A 358 -43.31 7.16 -12.76
N GLY A 359 -42.36 6.51 -13.43
CA GLY A 359 -41.97 6.82 -14.81
C GLY A 359 -42.96 6.34 -15.90
N LYS A 360 -44.18 5.89 -15.54
CA LYS A 360 -45.17 5.31 -16.48
C LYS A 360 -46.61 5.84 -16.34
N GLU A 361 -46.87 6.84 -15.49
CA GLU A 361 -48.14 7.60 -15.43
C GLU A 361 -48.06 8.94 -16.17
#